data_AF-A0A229VZ58-F1
#
_entry.id   AF-A0A229VZ58-F1
#
_cell.length_a   1.000
_cell.length_b   1.000
_cell.length_c   1.000
_cell.angle_alpha   90.00
_cell.angle_beta   90.00
_cell.angle_gamma   90.00
#
_symmetry.space_group_name_H-M   'P 1'
#
loop_
_entity.id
_entity.type
_entity.pdbx_description
1 polymer ?
#
loop_
_entity_poly.entity_id
_entity_poly.type
_entity_poly.pdbx_seq_one_letter_code
_entity_poly.pdbx_strand_id
1 'polypeptide(L)'
;MDAYLSRNADGTVSLDETAARQAGYSSDSISTVEDNLTGMNDMVADGAVSDDAFVVTMSVKTARDGGQSKVVRYWWGLVEVYLSSSEARQVADVYDNLSTAASILSKILKKYSLAAQAASIVYAVSAYQFRKAASGNRGIVITMSPNVDTGLYTYWVISQ
;
A
#
# COMPACT_ATOMS: atom_id res chain seq x y z
N MET A 1 -1.55 16.72 -11.79
CA MET A 1 -0.31 15.92 -11.88
C MET A 1 -0.51 14.77 -12.84
N ASP A 2 -1.66 14.12 -12.82
CA ASP A 2 -2.06 12.99 -13.70
C ASP A 2 -1.82 13.25 -15.19
N ALA A 3 -2.06 14.48 -15.65
CA ALA A 3 -1.83 14.90 -17.04
C ALA A 3 -0.35 14.83 -17.49
N TYR A 4 0.58 14.68 -16.55
CA TYR A 4 2.02 14.58 -16.80
C TYR A 4 2.53 13.16 -16.56
N LEU A 5 1.65 12.21 -16.22
CA LEU A 5 1.99 10.81 -16.08
C LEU A 5 1.72 10.06 -17.39
N SER A 6 2.57 9.08 -17.68
CA SER A 6 2.40 8.18 -18.82
C SER A 6 2.75 6.75 -18.42
N ARG A 7 2.03 5.78 -19.01
CA ARG A 7 2.33 4.37 -18.85
C ARG A 7 3.21 3.93 -20.00
N ASN A 8 4.36 3.33 -19.65
CA ASN A 8 5.29 2.77 -20.61
C ASN A 8 4.81 1.40 -21.12
N ALA A 9 5.41 0.93 -22.20
CA ALA A 9 5.05 -0.35 -22.82
C ALA A 9 5.28 -1.57 -21.90
N ASP A 10 6.18 -1.44 -20.93
CA ASP A 10 6.49 -2.46 -19.92
C ASP A 10 5.57 -2.39 -18.68
N GLY A 11 4.61 -1.47 -18.66
CA GLY A 11 3.68 -1.25 -17.55
C GLY A 11 4.21 -0.32 -16.47
N THR A 12 5.46 0.15 -16.53
CA THR A 12 5.96 1.17 -15.60
C THR A 12 5.27 2.51 -15.85
N VAL A 13 5.29 3.39 -14.85
CA VAL A 13 4.71 4.74 -14.93
C VAL A 13 5.85 5.76 -14.83
N SER A 14 5.83 6.75 -15.72
CA SER A 14 6.81 7.84 -15.78
C SER A 14 6.13 9.20 -15.66
N LEU A 15 6.86 10.16 -15.09
CA LEU A 15 6.47 11.56 -14.99
C LEU A 15 7.24 12.38 -16.03
N ASP A 16 6.53 13.20 -16.81
CA ASP A 16 7.15 14.30 -17.56
C ASP A 16 7.45 15.45 -16.59
N GLU A 17 8.60 15.34 -15.94
CA GLU A 17 9.09 16.31 -14.98
C GLU A 17 9.16 17.73 -15.58
N THR A 18 9.62 17.83 -16.83
CA THR A 18 9.82 19.14 -17.47
C THR A 18 8.49 19.84 -17.69
N ALA A 19 7.49 19.14 -18.22
CA ALA A 19 6.15 19.68 -18.40
C ALA A 19 5.48 20.00 -17.04
N ALA A 20 5.66 19.15 -16.03
CA ALA A 20 5.16 19.41 -14.68
C ALA A 20 5.76 20.69 -14.07
N ARG A 21 7.09 20.89 -14.17
CA ARG A 21 7.75 22.13 -13.72
C ARG A 21 7.20 23.35 -14.45
N GLN A 22 7.05 23.27 -15.77
CA GLN A 22 6.51 24.35 -16.60
C GLN A 22 5.06 24.69 -16.24
N ALA A 23 4.28 23.71 -15.78
CA ALA A 23 2.92 23.90 -15.30
C ALA A 23 2.82 24.47 -13.87
N GLY A 24 3.96 24.70 -13.20
CA GLY A 24 4.05 25.35 -11.89
C GLY A 24 4.09 24.40 -10.69
N TYR A 25 4.30 23.09 -10.88
CA TYR A 25 4.53 22.18 -9.75
C TYR A 25 5.89 22.47 -9.10
N SER A 26 5.93 22.41 -7.77
CA SER A 26 7.17 22.59 -7.01
C SER A 26 8.12 21.39 -7.19
N SER A 27 9.42 21.64 -7.07
CA SER A 27 10.43 20.57 -7.08
C SER A 27 10.13 19.49 -6.02
N ASP A 28 9.66 19.88 -4.84
CA ASP A 28 9.33 18.94 -3.76
C ASP A 28 8.14 18.04 -4.13
N SER A 29 7.13 18.59 -4.80
CA SER A 29 5.98 17.82 -5.28
C SER A 29 6.39 16.80 -6.34
N ILE A 30 7.27 17.22 -7.24
CA ILE A 30 7.81 16.36 -8.30
C ILE A 30 8.64 15.23 -7.70
N SER A 31 9.60 15.56 -6.82
CA SER A 31 10.45 14.57 -6.13
C SER A 31 9.61 13.55 -5.36
N THR A 32 8.56 14.00 -4.68
CA THR A 32 7.65 13.10 -3.95
C THR A 32 6.94 12.12 -4.89
N VAL A 33 6.50 12.60 -6.06
CA VAL A 33 5.88 11.73 -7.06
C VAL A 33 6.90 10.75 -7.64
N GLU A 34 8.11 11.19 -7.95
CA GLU A 34 9.17 10.31 -8.46
C GLU A 34 9.56 9.21 -7.48
N ASP A 35 9.64 9.52 -6.19
CA ASP A 35 9.88 8.53 -5.13
C ASP A 35 8.75 7.48 -5.09
N ASN A 36 7.49 7.92 -5.22
CA ASN A 36 6.34 7.01 -5.28
C ASN A 36 6.35 6.14 -6.54
N LEU A 37 6.66 6.74 -7.69
CA LEU A 37 6.78 6.04 -8.97
C LEU A 37 7.89 5.00 -8.93
N THR A 38 9.00 5.27 -8.24
CA THR A 38 10.07 4.28 -8.03
C THR A 38 9.51 3.03 -7.34
N GLY A 39 8.80 3.19 -6.22
CA GLY A 39 8.20 2.07 -5.51
C GLY A 39 7.09 1.35 -6.29
N MET A 40 6.39 2.06 -7.18
CA MET A 40 5.41 1.45 -8.10
C MET A 40 6.09 0.66 -9.22
N ASN A 41 7.16 1.18 -9.80
CA ASN A 41 7.90 0.54 -10.89
C ASN A 41 8.68 -0.69 -10.38
N ASP A 42 9.19 -0.66 -9.15
CA ASP A 42 9.72 -1.84 -8.48
C ASP A 42 8.66 -2.95 -8.39
N MET A 43 7.42 -2.61 -8.02
CA MET A 43 6.32 -3.59 -8.01
C MET A 43 6.00 -4.13 -9.40
N VAL A 44 6.02 -3.28 -10.44
CA VAL A 44 5.82 -3.72 -11.84
C VAL A 44 6.92 -4.69 -12.26
N ALA A 45 8.19 -4.42 -11.91
CA ALA A 45 9.31 -5.31 -12.15
C ALA A 45 9.13 -6.68 -11.46
N ASP A 46 8.47 -6.69 -10.29
CA ASP A 46 8.10 -7.91 -9.55
C ASP A 46 6.80 -8.59 -10.05
N GLY A 47 6.21 -8.10 -11.14
CA GLY A 47 5.04 -8.70 -11.80
C GLY A 47 3.68 -8.12 -11.39
N ALA A 48 3.67 -6.94 -10.76
CA ALA A 48 2.43 -6.16 -10.57
C ALA A 48 1.90 -5.61 -11.89
N VAL A 49 0.62 -5.26 -11.92
CA VAL A 49 -0.05 -4.69 -13.09
C VAL A 49 -0.45 -3.25 -12.81
N SER A 50 -0.14 -2.34 -13.74
CA SER A 50 -0.64 -0.97 -13.73
C SER A 50 -1.91 -0.83 -14.57
N ASP A 51 -2.87 -0.02 -14.12
CA ASP A 51 -4.10 0.29 -14.85
C ASP A 51 -4.04 1.65 -15.57
N ASP A 52 -5.14 2.04 -16.21
CA ASP A 52 -5.25 3.31 -16.95
C ASP A 52 -5.38 4.54 -16.02
N ALA A 53 -5.56 4.32 -14.71
CA ALA A 53 -5.58 5.36 -13.69
C ALA A 53 -4.22 5.51 -12.98
N PHE A 54 -3.16 4.90 -13.53
CA PHE A 54 -1.82 4.87 -12.95
C PHE A 54 -1.80 4.27 -11.54
N VAL A 55 -2.61 3.23 -11.32
CA VAL A 55 -2.64 2.46 -10.08
C VAL A 55 -1.92 1.14 -10.31
N VAL A 56 -0.96 0.80 -9.44
CA VAL A 56 -0.21 -0.47 -9.52
C VAL A 56 -0.74 -1.46 -8.49
N THR A 57 -1.17 -2.63 -8.96
CA THR A 57 -1.70 -3.70 -8.13
C THR A 57 -0.82 -4.95 -8.22
N MET A 58 -0.29 -5.40 -7.07
CA MET A 58 0.35 -6.70 -6.92
C MET A 58 -0.60 -7.63 -6.16
N SER A 59 -1.04 -8.71 -6.80
CA SER A 59 -1.88 -9.72 -6.16
C SER A 59 -1.11 -11.03 -6.03
N VAL A 60 -1.07 -11.61 -4.84
CA VAL A 60 -0.61 -13.00 -4.69
C VAL A 60 -1.83 -13.86 -4.90
N LYS A 61 -1.86 -14.66 -5.97
CA LYS A 61 -2.94 -15.64 -6.21
C LYS A 61 -2.99 -16.62 -5.02
N THR A 62 -3.87 -16.37 -4.07
CA THR A 62 -4.30 -17.37 -3.10
C THR A 62 -5.41 -18.20 -3.73
N ALA A 63 -5.35 -19.52 -3.56
CA ALA A 63 -6.33 -20.45 -4.09
C ALA A 63 -7.76 -20.06 -3.67
N ARG A 64 -8.71 -20.35 -4.57
CA ARG A 64 -10.16 -20.04 -4.50
C ARG A 64 -10.76 -20.08 -3.09
N ASP A 65 -11.67 -19.14 -2.85
CA ASP A 65 -12.75 -19.11 -1.83
C ASP A 65 -12.58 -18.22 -0.58
N GLY A 66 -11.58 -17.34 -0.53
CA GLY A 66 -11.50 -16.25 0.47
C GLY A 66 -10.84 -15.02 -0.13
N GLY A 67 -11.29 -13.82 0.23
CA GLY A 67 -10.83 -12.53 -0.33
C GLY A 67 -9.33 -12.48 -0.61
N GLN A 68 -8.95 -11.96 -1.78
CA GLN A 68 -7.58 -12.01 -2.26
C GLN A 68 -6.71 -10.96 -1.57
N SER A 69 -5.56 -11.41 -1.07
CA SER A 69 -4.54 -10.51 -0.57
C SER A 69 -3.83 -9.83 -1.72
N LYS A 70 -3.72 -8.51 -1.64
CA LYS A 70 -3.08 -7.68 -2.66
C LYS A 70 -2.52 -6.41 -2.05
N VAL A 71 -1.61 -5.78 -2.76
CA VAL A 71 -1.15 -4.42 -2.49
C VAL A 71 -1.48 -3.55 -3.67
N VAL A 72 -2.04 -2.37 -3.39
CA VAL A 72 -2.37 -1.35 -4.37
C VAL A 72 -1.57 -0.10 -4.02
N ARG A 73 -0.84 0.45 -5.00
CA ARG A 73 -0.10 1.71 -4.86
C ARG A 73 -0.60 2.73 -5.86
N TYR A 74 -0.70 3.96 -5.38
CA TYR A 74 -1.10 5.11 -6.15
C TYR A 74 0.08 6.07 -6.33
N TRP A 75 0.14 6.77 -7.46
CA TRP A 75 1.24 7.68 -7.79
C TRP A 75 1.40 8.84 -6.79
N TRP A 76 0.32 9.22 -6.09
CA TRP A 76 0.34 10.22 -5.02
C TRP A 76 0.75 9.67 -3.65
N GLY A 77 1.19 8.41 -3.58
CA GLY A 77 1.81 7.80 -2.40
C GLY A 77 0.86 7.04 -1.48
N LEU A 78 -0.44 7.04 -1.77
CA LEU A 78 -1.38 6.16 -1.06
C LEU A 78 -1.01 4.70 -1.32
N VAL A 79 -1.03 3.89 -0.27
CA VAL A 79 -0.81 2.44 -0.35
C VAL A 79 -1.95 1.73 0.39
N GLU A 80 -2.57 0.76 -0.25
CA GLU A 80 -3.57 -0.10 0.35
C GLU A 80 -3.07 -1.55 0.38
N VAL A 81 -3.08 -2.14 1.57
CA VAL A 81 -2.77 -3.56 1.78
C VAL A 81 -4.05 -4.29 2.12
N TYR A 82 -4.47 -5.16 1.21
CA TYR A 82 -5.62 -6.03 1.38
C TYR A 82 -5.14 -7.33 2.02
N LEU A 83 -5.67 -7.63 3.20
CA LEU A 83 -5.48 -8.92 3.84
C LEU A 83 -6.75 -9.76 3.69
N SER A 84 -6.57 -11.02 3.30
CA SER A 84 -7.65 -12.01 3.38
C SER A 84 -8.18 -12.13 4.82
N SER A 85 -9.38 -12.70 4.98
CA SER A 85 -9.97 -12.90 6.31
C SER A 85 -9.11 -13.79 7.22
N SER A 86 -8.40 -14.76 6.66
CA SER A 86 -7.48 -15.63 7.41
C SER A 86 -6.22 -14.89 7.87
N GLU A 87 -5.62 -14.07 7.01
CA GLU A 87 -4.47 -13.23 7.36
C GLU A 87 -4.84 -12.13 8.37
N ALA A 88 -5.98 -11.47 8.16
CA ALA A 88 -6.51 -10.47 9.09
C ALA A 88 -6.70 -11.07 10.49
N ARG A 89 -7.26 -12.29 10.57
CA ARG A 89 -7.48 -12.98 11.84
C ARG A 89 -6.18 -13.39 12.52
N GLN A 90 -5.20 -13.89 11.78
CA GLN A 90 -3.89 -14.24 12.34
C GLN A 90 -3.23 -13.06 13.06
N VAL A 91 -3.35 -11.85 12.50
CA VAL A 91 -2.80 -10.63 13.14
C VAL A 91 -3.69 -10.19 14.32
N ALA A 92 -5.02 -10.20 14.16
CA ALA A 92 -5.97 -9.74 15.17
C ALA A 92 -5.95 -10.58 16.47
N ASP A 93 -5.75 -11.89 16.36
CA ASP A 93 -5.74 -12.83 17.49
C ASP A 93 -4.55 -12.60 18.43
N VAL A 94 -3.44 -12.05 17.92
CA VAL A 94 -2.21 -11.79 18.69
C VAL A 94 -1.95 -10.30 18.95
N TYR A 95 -2.90 -9.42 18.63
CA TYR A 95 -2.66 -7.97 18.61
C TYR A 95 -2.29 -7.37 19.98
N ASP A 96 -2.69 -7.99 21.09
CA ASP A 96 -2.29 -7.52 22.43
C ASP A 96 -0.78 -7.69 22.69
N ASN A 97 -0.09 -8.53 21.90
CA ASN A 97 1.36 -8.59 21.83
C ASN A 97 1.84 -7.95 20.52
N LEU A 98 2.08 -6.64 20.56
CA LEU A 98 2.45 -5.82 19.40
C LEU A 98 3.67 -6.39 18.65
N SER A 99 4.66 -6.92 19.37
CA SER A 99 5.86 -7.52 18.73
C SER A 99 5.51 -8.77 17.91
N THR A 100 4.59 -9.60 18.42
CA THR A 100 4.13 -10.80 17.72
C THR A 100 3.24 -10.44 16.54
N ALA A 101 2.32 -9.50 16.72
CA ALA A 101 1.49 -8.96 15.64
C ALA A 101 2.33 -8.38 14.50
N ALA A 102 3.33 -7.55 14.83
CA ALA A 102 4.25 -6.99 13.84
C ALA A 102 5.05 -8.09 13.12
N SER A 103 5.48 -9.15 13.82
CA SER A 103 6.17 -10.28 13.20
C SER A 103 5.29 -11.05 12.20
N ILE A 104 4.02 -11.32 12.56
CA ILE A 104 3.07 -11.97 11.65
C ILE A 104 2.80 -11.08 10.43
N LEU A 105 2.49 -9.81 10.66
CA LEU A 105 2.23 -8.86 9.57
C LEU A 105 3.46 -8.69 8.67
N SER A 106 4.68 -8.67 9.24
CA SER A 106 5.93 -8.59 8.47
C SER A 106 6.09 -9.77 7.52
N LYS A 107 5.76 -11.00 7.94
CA LYS A 107 5.78 -12.19 7.06
C LYS A 107 4.79 -12.06 5.90
N ILE A 108 3.61 -11.50 6.14
CA ILE A 108 2.61 -11.27 5.10
C ILE A 108 3.11 -10.19 4.13
N LEU A 109 3.57 -9.05 4.65
CA LEU A 109 4.03 -7.91 3.86
C LEU A 109 5.34 -8.16 3.11
N LYS A 110 6.16 -9.12 3.57
CA LYS A 110 7.37 -9.56 2.86
C LYS A 110 7.07 -10.05 1.45
N LYS A 111 5.86 -10.61 1.21
CA LYS A 111 5.41 -11.01 -0.13
C LYS A 111 5.30 -9.84 -1.12
N TYR A 112 5.31 -8.60 -0.61
CA TYR A 112 5.10 -7.37 -1.37
C TYR A 112 6.22 -6.34 -1.14
N SER A 113 7.38 -6.77 -0.62
CA SER A 113 8.51 -5.87 -0.29
C SER A 113 8.14 -4.74 0.68
N LEU A 114 7.11 -4.95 1.52
CA LEU A 114 6.61 -3.99 2.51
C LEU A 114 6.91 -4.40 3.96
N ALA A 115 7.81 -5.37 4.16
CA ALA A 115 8.07 -5.98 5.48
C ALA A 115 8.44 -4.97 6.57
N ALA A 116 9.13 -3.87 6.20
CA ALA A 116 9.54 -2.81 7.11
C ALA A 116 8.35 -2.04 7.72
N GLN A 117 7.18 -2.05 7.06
CA GLN A 117 6.06 -1.19 7.43
C GLN A 117 5.15 -1.84 8.48
N ALA A 118 5.36 -3.13 8.75
CA ALA A 118 4.55 -3.92 9.66
C ALA A 118 4.52 -3.34 11.08
N ALA A 119 5.69 -2.95 11.62
CA ALA A 119 5.77 -2.37 12.95
C ALA A 119 5.00 -1.05 13.02
N SER A 120 5.24 -0.14 12.07
CA SER A 120 4.57 1.16 11.99
C SER A 120 3.05 1.03 11.93
N ILE A 121 2.53 0.09 11.12
CA ILE A 121 1.09 -0.21 11.05
C ILE A 121 0.56 -0.65 12.41
N VAL A 122 1.21 -1.63 13.04
CA VAL A 122 0.75 -2.20 14.32
C VAL A 122 0.76 -1.17 15.45
N TYR A 123 1.76 -0.29 15.47
CA TYR A 123 1.84 0.80 16.46
C TYR A 123 0.87 1.95 16.20
N ALA A 124 0.59 2.27 14.94
CA ALA A 124 -0.31 3.37 14.58
C ALA A 124 -1.79 2.99 14.70
N VAL A 125 -2.13 1.72 14.45
CA VAL A 125 -3.52 1.23 14.48
C VAL A 125 -3.84 0.60 15.83
N SER A 126 -4.88 1.08 16.50
CA SER A 126 -5.32 0.49 17.77
C SER A 126 -5.81 -0.96 17.59
N ALA A 127 -5.57 -1.80 18.60
CA ALA A 127 -6.06 -3.19 18.63
C ALA A 127 -7.59 -3.26 18.42
N TYR A 128 -8.34 -2.31 18.97
CA TYR A 128 -9.78 -2.23 18.79
C TYR A 128 -10.18 -2.02 17.33
N GLN A 129 -9.58 -1.04 16.64
CA GLN A 129 -9.88 -0.78 15.23
C GLN A 129 -9.55 -1.98 14.34
N PHE A 130 -8.38 -2.58 14.56
CA PHE A 130 -7.95 -3.74 13.78
C PHE A 130 -8.89 -4.93 13.96
N ARG A 131 -9.22 -5.28 15.22
CA ARG A 131 -10.16 -6.37 15.53
C ARG A 131 -11.56 -6.11 15.04
N LYS A 132 -12.04 -4.86 15.14
CA LYS A 132 -13.35 -4.46 14.61
C LYS A 132 -13.42 -4.67 13.10
N ALA A 133 -12.39 -4.24 12.37
CA ALA A 133 -12.31 -4.45 10.93
C ALA A 133 -12.20 -5.94 10.55
N ALA A 134 -11.44 -6.73 11.31
CA ALA A 134 -11.27 -8.17 11.09
C ALA A 134 -12.46 -9.03 11.59
N SER A 135 -13.51 -8.42 12.13
CA SER A 135 -14.67 -9.15 12.67
C SER A 135 -15.52 -9.77 11.56
N GLY A 136 -16.23 -10.86 11.88
CA GLY A 136 -17.21 -11.47 10.97
C GLY A 136 -16.63 -12.22 9.77
N ASN A 137 -15.43 -12.80 9.88
CA ASN A 137 -14.74 -13.53 8.79
C ASN A 137 -14.50 -12.70 7.52
N ARG A 138 -14.35 -11.37 7.66
CA ARG A 138 -14.06 -10.47 6.53
C ARG A 138 -12.56 -10.20 6.42
N GLY A 139 -12.11 -9.96 5.19
CA GLY A 139 -10.79 -9.38 4.97
C GLY A 139 -10.73 -7.94 5.48
N ILE A 140 -9.54 -7.38 5.53
CA ILE A 140 -9.35 -5.96 5.88
C ILE A 140 -8.55 -5.26 4.81
N VAL A 141 -8.70 -3.94 4.76
CA VAL A 141 -7.83 -3.04 4.01
C VAL A 141 -7.10 -2.17 5.02
N ILE A 142 -5.78 -2.28 5.04
CA ILE A 142 -4.89 -1.38 5.76
C ILE A 142 -4.48 -0.29 4.78
N THR A 143 -4.80 0.95 5.09
CA THR A 143 -4.47 2.10 4.24
C THR A 143 -3.35 2.91 4.87
N MET A 144 -2.36 3.27 4.05
CA MET A 144 -1.23 4.11 4.40
C MET A 144 -1.26 5.33 3.48
N SER A 145 -1.55 6.50 4.03
CA SER A 145 -1.54 7.76 3.27
C SER A 145 -0.37 8.62 3.74
N PRO A 146 0.43 9.19 2.84
CA PRO A 146 1.38 10.23 3.20
C PRO A 146 0.64 11.39 3.88
N ASN A 147 1.19 11.89 4.97
CA ASN A 147 0.73 13.07 5.67
C ASN A 147 1.71 14.20 5.35
N VAL A 148 1.26 15.11 4.48
CA VAL A 148 2.06 16.22 3.96
C VAL A 148 2.49 17.22 5.04
N ASP A 149 1.80 17.28 6.17
CA ASP A 149 2.10 18.21 7.26
C ASP A 149 3.20 17.69 8.20
N THR A 150 3.32 16.36 8.32
CA THR A 150 4.22 15.70 9.27
C THR A 150 5.36 14.95 8.60
N GLY A 151 5.30 14.71 7.29
CA GLY A 151 6.23 13.87 6.56
C GLY A 151 6.12 12.37 6.92
N LEU A 152 5.13 11.99 7.74
CA LEU A 152 4.87 10.61 8.15
C LEU A 152 3.70 10.01 7.37
N TYR A 153 3.39 8.74 7.60
CA TYR A 153 2.16 8.12 7.09
C TYR A 153 1.05 8.17 8.14
N THR A 154 -0.17 8.44 7.70
CA THR A 154 -1.39 8.18 8.46
C THR A 154 -1.90 6.78 8.11
N TYR A 155 -2.27 6.02 9.13
CA TYR A 155 -2.70 4.63 8.99
C TYR A 155 -4.14 4.46 9.47
N TRP A 156 -4.95 3.73 8.72
CA TRP A 156 -6.26 3.27 9.18
C TRP A 156 -6.62 1.92 8.59
N VAL A 157 -7.60 1.26 9.19
CA VAL A 157 -8.05 -0.07 8.80
C VAL A 157 -9.57 -0.10 8.67
N ILE A 158 -10.05 -0.66 7.57
CA ILE A 158 -11.48 -0.90 7.30
C ILE A 158 -11.71 -2.37 6.95
N SER A 159 -12.93 -2.86 7.20
CA SER A 159 -13.34 -4.18 6.70
C SER A 159 -13.54 -4.11 5.18
N GLN A 160 -13.15 -5.18 4.48
CA GLN A 160 -13.55 -5.40 3.08
C GLN A 160 -15.05 -5.66 2.95
#